data_AF-A0A9Q0DYD6-F1
#
_entry.id   AF-A0A9Q0DYD6-F1
#
_cell.length_a   1.000
_cell.length_b   1.000
_cell.length_c   1.000
_cell.angle_alpha   90.00
_cell.angle_beta   90.00
_cell.angle_gamma   90.00
#
_symmetry.space_group_name_H-M   'P 1'
#
loop_
_entity.id
_entity.type
_entity.pdbx_description
1 polymer ?
#
loop_
_entity_poly.entity_id
_entity_poly.type
_entity_poly.pdbx_seq_one_letter_code
_entity_poly.pdbx_strand_id
1 'polypeptide(L)'
;MELRLSVLLSVLLLGLVCPNWAHKGRCPHKQTCDKCIQAGPECAWCTQLDITVPRCNTEDKLVKGGCDGHIYNPKGGLRSITNESRTQADQPVQATLVQLALRPGVVQSVLVTLPKVQEKTPELTLETSPVPEHVNITFNDTANPWIKQVNVEATRCTHGNGSWTVTITPTGYALLLELQLTVECACECTKGRQENSPACGGRGSLECGRCACSAPYTGGRCQKGGPEPTPGDEGCRPAPGGPVCSGRGTCEDGYCNCGPARRYTGVYCQCSDFDCPLANSRY
;
A
#
# COMPACT_ATOMS: atom_id res chain seq x y z
N MET A 1 5.79 -18.25 56.88
CA MET A 1 5.67 -18.87 55.54
C MET A 1 4.59 -18.20 54.67
N GLU A 2 3.76 -17.30 55.23
CA GLU A 2 2.64 -16.64 54.53
C GLU A 2 3.02 -15.43 53.65
N LEU A 3 4.16 -14.77 53.89
CA LEU A 3 4.57 -13.60 53.09
C LEU A 3 5.24 -13.95 51.74
N ARG A 4 5.66 -15.20 51.52
CA ARG A 4 6.28 -15.62 50.25
C ARG A 4 5.26 -16.08 49.21
N LEU A 5 4.08 -16.51 49.65
CA LEU A 5 3.02 -17.01 48.76
C LEU A 5 2.25 -15.88 48.08
N SER A 6 2.06 -14.75 48.78
CA SER A 6 1.39 -13.55 48.27
C SER A 6 2.25 -12.81 47.22
N VAL A 7 3.57 -12.81 47.36
CA VAL A 7 4.49 -12.20 46.36
C VAL A 7 4.50 -13.01 45.06
N LEU A 8 4.43 -14.34 45.14
CA LEU A 8 4.39 -15.22 43.96
C LEU A 8 3.10 -15.09 43.16
N LEU A 9 1.94 -14.89 43.82
CA LEU A 9 0.67 -14.64 43.13
C LEU A 9 0.65 -13.28 42.40
N SER A 10 1.25 -12.23 42.99
CA SER A 10 1.33 -10.92 42.35
C SER A 10 2.26 -10.88 41.14
N VAL A 11 3.32 -11.72 41.11
CA VAL A 11 4.25 -11.79 39.97
C VAL A 11 3.65 -12.57 38.79
N LEU A 12 2.78 -13.55 39.04
CA LEU A 12 2.08 -14.28 37.97
C LEU A 12 1.00 -13.45 37.25
N LEU A 13 0.38 -12.47 37.94
CA LEU A 13 -0.66 -11.60 37.37
C LEU A 13 -0.12 -10.46 36.49
N LEU A 14 1.17 -10.10 36.62
CA LEU A 14 1.85 -9.12 35.76
C LEU A 14 2.43 -9.74 34.47
N GLY A 15 2.48 -11.06 34.36
CA GLY A 15 3.02 -11.79 33.20
C GLY A 15 2.00 -12.13 32.09
N LEU A 16 0.72 -11.86 32.30
CA LEU A 16 -0.38 -12.25 31.37
C LEU A 16 -1.07 -11.08 30.67
N VAL A 17 -0.50 -9.88 30.77
CA VAL A 17 -0.87 -8.77 29.89
C VAL A 17 0.37 -8.38 29.12
N CYS A 18 0.71 -9.19 28.10
CA CYS A 18 1.21 -8.55 26.88
C CYS A 18 0.02 -7.71 26.42
N PRO A 19 0.01 -6.37 26.58
CA PRO A 19 -0.96 -5.60 25.82
C PRO A 19 -0.73 -6.04 24.38
N ASN A 20 -1.80 -6.48 23.71
CA ASN A 20 -1.82 -6.53 22.26
C ASN A 20 -1.54 -5.09 21.80
N TRP A 21 -0.26 -4.72 21.75
CA TRP A 21 0.24 -3.67 20.90
C TRP A 21 0.10 -4.23 19.49
N ALA A 22 -1.16 -4.31 19.04
CA ALA A 22 -1.50 -4.25 17.64
C ALA A 22 -0.61 -3.14 17.06
N HIS A 23 0.09 -3.46 15.97
CA HIS A 23 1.03 -2.61 15.23
C HIS A 23 0.37 -1.30 14.74
N LYS A 24 -0.13 -0.46 15.65
CA LYS A 24 -0.87 0.76 15.36
C LYS A 24 0.18 1.84 15.04
N GLY A 25 0.31 2.18 13.76
CA GLY A 25 1.04 3.38 13.33
C GLY A 25 2.46 3.16 12.77
N ARG A 26 2.77 1.97 12.24
CA ARG A 26 4.04 1.74 11.50
C ARG A 26 3.77 1.25 10.08
N CYS A 27 3.89 2.17 9.13
CA CYS A 27 3.87 1.83 7.72
C CYS A 27 5.21 1.20 7.29
N PRO A 28 5.19 0.05 6.59
CA PRO A 28 6.40 -0.50 6.01
C PRO A 28 6.98 0.44 4.94
N HIS A 29 8.29 0.39 4.74
CA HIS A 29 8.92 1.14 3.65
C HIS A 29 8.43 0.60 2.30
N LYS A 30 7.70 1.42 1.55
CA LYS A 30 7.20 1.11 0.20
C LYS A 30 7.69 2.14 -0.81
N GLN A 31 8.04 1.65 -1.99
CA GLN A 31 8.62 2.46 -3.06
C GLN A 31 7.57 3.02 -4.03
N THR A 32 6.33 2.53 -4.00
CA THR A 32 5.26 3.04 -4.85
C THR A 32 4.05 3.40 -4.01
N CYS A 33 3.26 4.35 -4.49
CA CYS A 33 2.03 4.78 -3.82
C CYS A 33 1.06 3.60 -3.66
N ASP A 34 0.84 2.83 -4.73
CA ASP A 34 -0.04 1.66 -4.73
C ASP A 34 0.30 0.67 -3.61
N LYS A 35 1.59 0.31 -3.49
CA LYS A 35 2.06 -0.61 -2.45
C LYS A 35 1.93 -0.01 -1.04
N CYS A 36 1.94 1.31 -0.92
CA CYS A 36 1.77 2.00 0.35
C CYS A 36 0.31 1.96 0.83
N ILE A 37 -0.64 2.32 -0.03
CA ILE A 37 -2.07 2.33 0.34
C ILE A 37 -2.61 0.93 0.60
N GLN A 38 -1.99 -0.09 0.00
CA GLN A 38 -2.27 -1.51 0.26
C GLN A 38 -1.61 -2.05 1.54
N ALA A 39 -0.66 -1.32 2.13
CA ALA A 39 0.06 -1.79 3.31
C ALA A 39 -0.76 -1.74 4.60
N GLY A 40 -1.77 -0.86 4.64
CA GLY A 40 -2.66 -0.72 5.78
C GLY A 40 -3.57 0.51 5.68
N PRO A 41 -4.69 0.53 6.40
CA PRO A 41 -5.65 1.65 6.39
C PRO A 41 -5.09 2.94 7.03
N GLU A 42 -4.07 2.85 7.86
CA GLU A 42 -3.40 3.99 8.49
C GLU A 42 -2.33 4.64 7.59
N CYS A 43 -1.91 3.95 6.53
CA CYS A 43 -0.82 4.41 5.68
C CYS A 43 -1.28 5.39 4.61
N ALA A 44 -0.48 6.43 4.40
CA ALA A 44 -0.72 7.46 3.42
C ALA A 44 0.55 7.71 2.61
N TRP A 45 0.39 8.32 1.44
CA TRP A 45 1.49 8.61 0.54
C TRP A 45 1.62 10.11 0.30
N CYS A 46 2.80 10.67 0.54
CA CYS A 46 3.08 12.06 0.19
C CYS A 46 3.49 12.22 -1.29
N THR A 47 2.79 13.09 -2.03
CA THR A 47 3.08 13.43 -3.43
C THR A 47 3.90 14.71 -3.61
N GLN A 48 4.23 15.41 -2.52
CA GLN A 48 5.07 16.62 -2.57
C GLN A 48 6.50 16.33 -3.03
N LEU A 49 7.11 17.20 -3.81
CA LEU A 49 8.54 17.11 -4.14
C LEU A 49 9.42 17.49 -2.93
N ASP A 50 10.68 17.07 -2.95
CA ASP A 50 11.71 17.43 -1.97
C ASP A 50 11.36 17.20 -0.49
N ILE A 51 10.67 16.10 -0.21
CA ILE A 51 10.39 15.69 1.17
C ILE A 51 11.56 14.91 1.77
N THR A 52 11.85 15.18 3.05
CA THR A 52 12.93 14.55 3.81
C THR A 52 12.49 13.26 4.52
N VAL A 53 11.18 13.09 4.75
CA VAL A 53 10.61 11.87 5.33
C VAL A 53 10.21 10.85 4.26
N PRO A 54 10.16 9.55 4.59
CA PRO A 54 9.62 8.54 3.68
C PRO A 54 8.19 8.87 3.25
N ARG A 55 7.93 8.82 1.94
CA ARG A 55 6.62 9.14 1.36
C ARG A 55 5.50 8.26 1.88
N CYS A 56 5.78 6.99 2.15
CA CYS A 56 4.82 6.08 2.77
C CYS A 56 4.91 6.16 4.29
N ASN A 57 3.92 6.77 4.92
CA ASN A 57 3.87 6.90 6.37
C ASN A 57 2.44 7.16 6.86
N THR A 58 2.24 7.21 8.18
CA THR A 58 0.98 7.71 8.74
C THR A 58 0.82 9.20 8.43
N GLU A 59 -0.40 9.65 8.20
CA GLU A 59 -0.73 11.05 7.90
C GLU A 59 -0.11 12.05 8.90
N ASP A 60 -0.21 11.80 10.21
CA ASP A 60 0.44 12.62 11.25
C ASP A 60 1.95 12.81 11.04
N LYS A 61 2.65 11.73 10.69
CA LYS A 61 4.10 11.76 10.43
C LYS A 61 4.44 12.45 9.12
N LEU A 62 3.57 12.39 8.12
CA LEU A 62 3.74 13.11 6.86
C LEU A 62 3.58 14.61 7.07
N VAL A 63 2.54 15.03 7.79
CA VAL A 63 2.32 16.44 8.13
C VAL A 63 3.49 17.00 8.95
N LYS A 64 3.91 16.28 10.00
CA LYS A 64 5.10 16.65 10.80
C LYS A 64 6.40 16.68 9.98
N GLY A 65 6.46 15.88 8.93
CA GLY A 65 7.57 15.84 7.97
C GLY A 65 7.51 16.91 6.88
N GLY A 66 6.55 17.83 6.93
CA GLY A 66 6.40 18.94 5.98
C GLY A 66 5.62 18.60 4.71
N CYS A 67 4.88 17.49 4.70
CA CYS A 67 3.90 17.20 3.65
C CYS A 67 2.52 17.70 4.07
N ASP A 68 2.16 18.91 3.69
CA ASP A 68 0.83 19.46 3.92
C ASP A 68 0.10 19.65 2.59
N GLY A 69 -1.20 19.35 2.53
CA GLY A 69 -2.01 19.43 1.30
C GLY A 69 -1.67 18.46 0.17
N HIS A 70 -0.59 17.66 0.29
CA HIS A 70 -0.11 16.72 -0.74
C HIS A 70 -0.13 15.26 -0.28
N ILE A 71 -1.06 14.91 0.62
CA ILE A 71 -1.21 13.56 1.18
C ILE A 71 -2.29 12.80 0.42
N TYR A 72 -1.92 11.67 -0.16
CA TYR A 72 -2.83 10.71 -0.77
C TYR A 72 -3.18 9.61 0.24
N ASN A 73 -4.45 9.58 0.67
CA ASN A 73 -4.96 8.68 1.70
C ASN A 73 -6.42 8.32 1.36
N PRO A 74 -6.68 7.53 0.29
CA PRO A 74 -8.03 7.28 -0.18
C PRO A 74 -8.80 6.61 0.94
N LYS A 75 -10.03 7.03 1.24
CA LYS A 75 -10.85 6.37 2.26
C LYS A 75 -11.83 5.38 1.66
N GLY A 76 -11.84 5.22 0.33
CA GLY A 76 -12.97 4.62 -0.36
C GLY A 76 -14.20 5.51 -0.23
N GLY A 77 -15.39 4.91 -0.27
CA GLY A 77 -16.65 5.60 0.00
C GLY A 77 -17.79 5.14 -0.88
N LEU A 78 -18.97 5.66 -0.54
CA LEU A 78 -20.15 5.58 -1.39
C LEU A 78 -19.94 6.42 -2.66
N ARG A 79 -20.12 5.80 -3.83
CA ARG A 79 -20.04 6.46 -5.14
C ARG A 79 -21.40 6.91 -5.63
N SER A 80 -22.41 6.04 -5.53
CA SER A 80 -23.79 6.38 -5.91
C SER A 80 -24.79 5.40 -5.28
N ILE A 81 -26.05 5.85 -5.17
CA ILE A 81 -27.20 5.00 -4.89
C ILE A 81 -28.26 5.32 -5.95
N THR A 82 -28.70 4.30 -6.68
CA THR A 82 -29.70 4.43 -7.75
C THR A 82 -30.85 3.47 -7.46
N ASN A 83 -32.09 3.98 -7.51
CA ASN A 83 -33.28 3.14 -7.38
C ASN A 83 -33.88 2.90 -8.77
N GLU A 84 -34.07 1.64 -9.13
CA GLU A 84 -34.63 1.21 -10.41
C GLU A 84 -35.80 0.26 -10.18
N SER A 85 -36.81 0.33 -11.05
CA SER A 85 -37.85 -0.70 -11.13
C SER A 85 -37.40 -1.78 -12.11
N ARG A 86 -37.22 -3.02 -11.64
CA ARG A 86 -36.90 -4.19 -12.49
C ARG A 86 -38.03 -5.20 -12.47
N THR A 87 -38.04 -6.09 -13.46
CA THR A 87 -38.92 -7.27 -13.48
C THR A 87 -38.12 -8.53 -13.13
N GLN A 88 -38.56 -9.28 -12.13
CA GLN A 88 -38.03 -10.60 -11.78
C GLN A 88 -39.19 -11.60 -11.81
N ALA A 89 -39.08 -12.64 -12.65
CA ALA A 89 -40.16 -13.63 -12.86
C ALA A 89 -41.54 -13.00 -13.13
N ASP A 90 -41.58 -12.02 -14.05
CA ASP A 90 -42.79 -11.25 -14.43
C ASP A 90 -43.46 -10.41 -13.32
N GLN A 91 -42.79 -10.20 -12.19
CA GLN A 91 -43.24 -9.29 -11.13
C GLN A 91 -42.34 -8.03 -11.05
N PRO A 92 -42.92 -6.83 -10.87
CA PRO A 92 -42.15 -5.61 -10.63
C PRO A 92 -41.50 -5.63 -9.24
N VAL A 93 -40.19 -5.43 -9.20
CA VAL A 93 -39.31 -5.44 -8.02
C VAL A 93 -38.63 -4.08 -7.90
N GLN A 94 -38.57 -3.53 -6.68
CA GLN A 94 -37.74 -2.37 -6.40
C GLN A 94 -36.29 -2.83 -6.23
N ALA A 95 -35.40 -2.35 -7.09
CA ALA A 95 -33.98 -2.62 -7.04
C ALA A 95 -33.22 -1.36 -6.61
N THR A 96 -32.37 -1.47 -5.60
CA THR A 96 -31.46 -0.40 -5.19
C THR A 96 -30.04 -0.82 -5.55
N LEU A 97 -29.40 -0.07 -6.45
CA LEU A 97 -28.00 -0.24 -6.83
C LEU A 97 -27.14 0.69 -5.97
N VAL A 98 -26.17 0.13 -5.24
CA VAL A 98 -25.22 0.88 -4.42
C VAL A 98 -23.82 0.64 -4.95
N GLN A 99 -23.15 1.70 -5.38
CA GLN A 99 -21.77 1.64 -5.84
C GLN A 99 -20.83 2.04 -4.70
N LEU A 100 -19.94 1.13 -4.30
CA LEU A 100 -18.96 1.35 -3.23
C LEU A 100 -17.53 1.24 -3.77
N ALA A 101 -16.70 2.23 -3.42
CA ALA A 101 -15.26 2.13 -3.50
C ALA A 101 -14.70 1.65 -2.16
N LEU A 102 -13.92 0.58 -2.20
CA LEU A 102 -13.36 -0.06 -1.02
C LEU A 102 -11.86 0.14 -0.98
N ARG A 103 -11.36 0.72 0.10
CA ARG A 103 -9.93 0.65 0.41
C ARG A 103 -9.65 -0.57 1.29
N PRO A 104 -8.58 -1.35 1.01
CA PRO A 104 -8.17 -2.43 1.90
C PRO A 104 -8.02 -2.01 3.37
N GLY A 105 -8.72 -2.72 4.26
CA GLY A 105 -8.75 -2.49 5.71
C GLY A 105 -9.60 -1.32 6.17
N VAL A 106 -10.35 -0.66 5.28
CA VAL A 106 -11.29 0.41 5.63
C VAL A 106 -12.72 -0.05 5.37
N VAL A 107 -13.50 -0.18 6.45
CA VAL A 107 -14.92 -0.53 6.40
C VAL A 107 -15.72 0.62 5.80
N GLN A 108 -16.55 0.31 4.79
CA GLN A 108 -17.57 1.21 4.28
C GLN A 108 -18.93 0.84 4.84
N SER A 109 -19.65 1.81 5.38
CA SER A 109 -21.00 1.62 5.91
C SER A 109 -22.02 2.33 5.02
N VAL A 110 -23.06 1.61 4.59
CA VAL A 110 -24.21 2.18 3.89
C VAL A 110 -25.50 1.84 4.63
N LEU A 111 -26.39 2.82 4.73
CA LEU A 111 -27.72 2.64 5.29
C LEU A 111 -28.68 2.27 4.18
N VAL A 112 -29.35 1.13 4.33
CA VAL A 112 -30.32 0.63 3.36
C VAL A 112 -31.71 0.67 3.98
N THR A 113 -32.66 1.24 3.24
CA THR A 113 -34.06 1.30 3.66
C THR A 113 -34.80 0.09 3.13
N LEU A 114 -35.48 -0.61 4.02
CA LEU A 114 -36.31 -1.77 3.71
C LEU A 114 -37.73 -1.31 3.37
N PRO A 115 -38.40 -1.96 2.41
CA PRO A 115 -39.78 -1.64 2.08
C PRO A 115 -40.70 -2.02 3.24
N LYS A 116 -41.58 -1.09 3.61
CA LYS A 116 -42.66 -1.31 4.58
C LYS A 116 -43.78 -2.12 3.93
N VAL A 117 -43.66 -3.44 3.89
CA VAL A 117 -44.67 -4.34 3.27
C VAL A 117 -45.68 -4.89 4.30
N GLN A 118 -45.32 -4.99 5.58
CA GLN A 118 -46.22 -5.43 6.65
C GLN A 118 -46.07 -4.56 7.91
N GLU A 119 -47.17 -4.38 8.68
CA GLU A 119 -47.18 -3.59 9.92
C GLU A 119 -46.40 -4.24 11.08
N LYS A 120 -46.09 -5.54 10.98
CA LYS A 120 -45.29 -6.29 11.96
C LYS A 120 -43.89 -6.51 11.38
N THR A 121 -42.84 -6.20 12.14
CA THR A 121 -41.44 -6.51 11.78
C THR A 121 -41.26 -8.02 11.73
N PRO A 122 -41.07 -8.64 10.55
CA PRO A 122 -40.62 -10.02 10.50
C PRO A 122 -39.13 -10.06 10.82
N GLU A 123 -38.69 -11.21 11.30
CA GLU A 123 -37.29 -11.56 11.44
C GLU A 123 -36.67 -11.56 10.03
N LEU A 124 -36.05 -10.43 9.65
CA LEU A 124 -35.50 -10.25 8.31
C LEU A 124 -34.13 -10.90 8.23
N THR A 125 -34.07 -12.08 7.62
CA THR A 125 -32.81 -12.70 7.21
C THR A 125 -32.36 -12.10 5.87
N LEU A 126 -31.12 -11.62 5.83
CA LEU A 126 -30.48 -11.09 4.62
C LEU A 126 -29.53 -12.16 4.08
N GLU A 127 -29.78 -12.63 2.87
CA GLU A 127 -28.90 -13.57 2.18
C GLU A 127 -28.06 -12.84 1.15
N THR A 128 -26.78 -13.19 1.05
CA THR A 128 -25.86 -12.64 0.05
C THR A 128 -25.58 -13.65 -1.04
N SER A 129 -25.50 -13.21 -2.29
CA SER A 129 -24.88 -13.98 -3.37
C SER A 129 -23.40 -14.30 -3.04
N PRO A 130 -22.72 -15.18 -3.79
CA PRO A 130 -21.30 -15.46 -3.57
C PRO A 130 -20.47 -14.18 -3.47
N VAL A 131 -19.81 -14.00 -2.33
CA VAL A 131 -18.98 -12.83 -2.05
C VAL A 131 -17.57 -13.11 -2.56
N PRO A 132 -16.91 -12.16 -3.25
CA PRO A 132 -15.54 -12.35 -3.71
C PRO A 132 -14.58 -12.61 -2.54
N GLU A 133 -13.52 -13.39 -2.80
CA GLU A 133 -12.49 -13.64 -1.79
C GLU A 133 -11.95 -12.33 -1.22
N HIS A 134 -11.65 -12.34 0.08
CA HIS A 134 -11.11 -11.19 0.81
C HIS A 134 -12.07 -10.01 0.96
N VAL A 135 -13.36 -10.17 0.67
CA VAL A 135 -14.40 -9.19 1.00
C VAL A 135 -15.31 -9.75 2.10
N ASN A 136 -15.54 -8.95 3.13
CA ASN A 136 -16.42 -9.25 4.24
C ASN A 136 -17.62 -8.31 4.21
N ILE A 137 -18.83 -8.87 4.34
CA ILE A 137 -20.07 -8.11 4.44
C ILE A 137 -20.74 -8.47 5.77
N THR A 138 -21.07 -7.46 6.56
CA THR A 138 -21.77 -7.64 7.83
C THR A 138 -22.97 -6.70 7.92
N PHE A 139 -23.96 -7.09 8.70
CA PHE A 139 -25.21 -6.37 8.85
C PHE A 139 -25.42 -6.01 10.31
N ASN A 140 -25.66 -4.73 10.57
CA ASN A 140 -25.98 -4.24 11.90
C ASN A 140 -27.39 -3.64 11.93
N ASP A 141 -28.06 -3.87 13.04
CA ASP A 141 -29.32 -3.21 13.35
C ASP A 141 -29.10 -1.74 13.68
N THR A 142 -30.06 -0.90 13.26
CA THR A 142 -30.10 0.51 13.65
C THR A 142 -31.29 0.74 14.58
N ALA A 143 -31.38 1.95 15.15
CA ALA A 143 -32.52 2.35 15.97
C ALA A 143 -33.86 2.32 15.20
N ASN A 144 -33.83 2.36 13.87
CA ASN A 144 -35.02 2.24 13.03
C ASN A 144 -35.10 0.81 12.46
N PRO A 145 -36.17 0.05 12.75
CA PRO A 145 -36.30 -1.34 12.28
C PRO A 145 -36.36 -1.49 10.75
N TRP A 146 -36.68 -0.40 10.04
CA TRP A 146 -36.74 -0.36 8.58
C TRP A 146 -35.42 0.07 7.94
N ILE A 147 -34.38 0.33 8.73
CA ILE A 147 -33.06 0.74 8.24
C ILE A 147 -32.03 -0.25 8.75
N LYS A 148 -31.30 -0.87 7.81
CA LYS A 148 -30.17 -1.76 8.12
C LYS A 148 -28.87 -1.07 7.74
N GLN A 149 -27.86 -1.21 8.59
CA GLN A 149 -26.51 -0.77 8.28
C GLN A 149 -25.73 -1.94 7.67
N VAL A 150 -25.36 -1.79 6.40
CA VAL A 150 -24.53 -2.75 5.67
C VAL A 150 -23.09 -2.27 5.73
N ASN A 151 -22.21 -3.08 6.32
CA ASN A 151 -20.79 -2.82 6.43
C ASN A 151 -20.02 -3.72 5.46
N VAL A 152 -19.21 -3.13 4.60
CA VAL A 152 -18.43 -3.82 3.59
C VAL A 152 -16.95 -3.49 3.75
N GLU A 153 -16.12 -4.51 3.84
CA GLU A 153 -14.67 -4.37 3.98
C GLU A 153 -13.95 -5.27 2.98
N ALA A 154 -13.00 -4.72 2.23
CA ALA A 154 -11.99 -5.50 1.54
C ALA A 154 -10.77 -5.65 2.44
N THR A 155 -10.27 -6.86 2.65
CA THR A 155 -9.11 -7.10 3.52
C THR A 155 -7.78 -6.93 2.78
N ARG A 156 -7.76 -7.22 1.47
CA ARG A 156 -6.59 -7.02 0.61
C ARG A 156 -6.99 -6.86 -0.85
N CYS A 157 -6.04 -6.41 -1.66
CA CYS A 157 -6.16 -6.43 -3.11
C CYS A 157 -6.01 -7.85 -3.64
N THR A 158 -6.93 -8.26 -4.53
CA THR A 158 -6.84 -9.52 -5.28
C THR A 158 -6.42 -9.22 -6.72
N HIS A 159 -5.77 -10.17 -7.38
CA HIS A 159 -5.19 -9.99 -8.72
C HIS A 159 -6.24 -9.95 -9.87
N GLY A 160 -7.50 -9.65 -9.57
CA GLY A 160 -8.55 -9.39 -10.53
C GLY A 160 -8.97 -7.94 -10.46
N ASN A 161 -8.74 -7.16 -11.52
CA ASN A 161 -9.25 -5.80 -11.69
C ASN A 161 -10.77 -5.82 -11.95
N GLY A 162 -11.53 -6.45 -11.07
CA GLY A 162 -12.97 -6.59 -11.18
C GLY A 162 -13.69 -5.49 -10.43
N SER A 163 -14.73 -4.94 -11.06
CA SER A 163 -15.90 -4.49 -10.31
C SER A 163 -16.74 -5.74 -10.04
N TRP A 164 -17.09 -6.00 -8.79
CA TRP A 164 -17.91 -7.15 -8.41
C TRP A 164 -19.32 -6.70 -8.05
N THR A 165 -20.30 -7.50 -8.42
CA THR A 165 -21.68 -7.28 -7.98
C THR A 165 -22.06 -8.34 -6.96
N VAL A 166 -22.42 -7.91 -5.75
CA VAL A 166 -23.00 -8.78 -4.72
C VAL A 166 -24.45 -8.40 -4.54
N THR A 167 -25.33 -9.37 -4.67
CA THR A 167 -26.76 -9.18 -4.47
C THR A 167 -27.12 -9.56 -3.04
N ILE A 168 -27.89 -8.72 -2.37
CA ILE A 168 -28.44 -8.95 -1.04
C ILE A 168 -29.95 -9.10 -1.18
N THR A 169 -30.46 -10.27 -0.82
CA THR A 169 -31.87 -10.63 -0.89
C THR A 169 -32.43 -10.86 0.50
N PRO A 170 -33.40 -10.05 0.96
CA PRO A 170 -34.16 -10.34 2.15
C PRO A 170 -35.12 -11.52 1.94
N THR A 171 -35.11 -12.48 2.87
CA THR A 171 -36.06 -13.59 2.85
C THR A 171 -37.49 -13.07 3.02
N GLY A 172 -38.39 -13.47 2.12
CA GLY A 172 -39.81 -13.09 2.18
C GLY A 172 -40.17 -11.72 1.59
N TYR A 173 -39.24 -11.04 0.91
CA TYR A 173 -39.48 -9.72 0.30
C TYR A 173 -39.03 -9.67 -1.15
N ALA A 174 -39.81 -8.99 -2.00
CA ALA A 174 -39.44 -8.64 -3.37
C ALA A 174 -38.63 -7.32 -3.40
N LEU A 175 -37.52 -7.30 -2.64
CA LEU A 175 -36.52 -6.22 -2.68
C LEU A 175 -35.21 -6.81 -3.19
N LEU A 176 -34.54 -6.08 -4.08
CA LEU A 176 -33.20 -6.44 -4.55
C LEU A 176 -32.21 -5.33 -4.22
N LEU A 177 -31.23 -5.60 -3.36
CA LEU A 177 -30.11 -4.69 -3.15
C LEU A 177 -28.89 -5.21 -3.92
N GLU A 178 -28.35 -4.42 -4.84
CA GLU A 178 -27.16 -4.75 -5.61
C GLU A 178 -25.99 -3.87 -5.16
N LEU A 179 -24.94 -4.49 -4.62
CA LEU A 179 -23.71 -3.82 -4.27
C LEU A 179 -22.70 -3.97 -5.40
N GLN A 180 -22.35 -2.87 -6.07
CA GLN A 180 -21.23 -2.81 -7.01
C GLN A 180 -19.98 -2.36 -6.28
N LEU A 181 -19.04 -3.29 -6.08
CA LEU A 181 -17.85 -3.10 -5.29
C LEU A 181 -16.63 -2.88 -6.20
N THR A 182 -15.93 -1.76 -6.00
CA THR A 182 -14.64 -1.47 -6.65
C THR A 182 -13.57 -1.39 -5.58
N VAL A 183 -12.57 -2.27 -5.60
CA VAL A 183 -11.45 -2.20 -4.65
C VAL A 183 -10.35 -1.28 -5.19
N GLU A 184 -10.00 -0.25 -4.44
CA GLU A 184 -9.04 0.78 -4.81
C GLU A 184 -7.62 0.39 -4.42
N CYS A 185 -6.95 -0.29 -5.34
CA CYS A 185 -5.58 -0.78 -5.15
C CYS A 185 -4.51 0.17 -5.71
N ALA A 186 -4.89 1.08 -6.59
CA ALA A 186 -3.99 2.00 -7.26
C ALA A 186 -4.27 3.44 -6.84
N CYS A 187 -3.21 4.24 -6.73
CA CYS A 187 -3.33 5.66 -6.49
C CYS A 187 -3.72 6.39 -7.78
N GLU A 188 -4.62 7.37 -7.70
CA GLU A 188 -5.01 8.14 -8.89
C GLU A 188 -3.82 8.85 -9.56
N CYS A 189 -2.83 9.28 -8.77
CA CYS A 189 -1.63 9.94 -9.27
C CYS A 189 -0.72 9.05 -10.14
N THR A 190 -0.88 7.71 -10.15
CA THR A 190 -0.08 6.84 -11.04
C THR A 190 -0.52 6.96 -12.50
N LYS A 191 -1.79 7.34 -12.75
CA LYS A 191 -2.31 7.62 -14.10
C LYS A 191 -1.65 8.85 -14.73
N GLY A 192 -1.16 9.78 -13.91
CA GLY A 192 -0.55 11.03 -14.33
C GLY A 192 0.96 10.96 -14.52
N ARG A 193 1.55 9.77 -14.73
CA ARG A 193 2.99 9.61 -14.94
C ARG A 193 3.45 10.48 -16.11
N GLN A 194 4.39 11.38 -15.83
CA GLN A 194 4.93 12.30 -16.82
C GLN A 194 6.37 11.90 -17.16
N GLU A 195 6.59 11.38 -18.36
CA GLU A 195 7.93 11.17 -18.91
C GLU A 195 8.65 12.50 -19.15
N ASN A 196 9.98 12.50 -19.01
CA ASN A 196 10.84 13.69 -19.16
C ASN A 196 10.31 14.92 -18.38
N SER A 197 9.82 14.69 -17.15
CA SER A 197 9.17 15.73 -16.36
C SER A 197 10.13 16.88 -16.04
N PRO A 198 9.72 18.15 -16.21
CA PRO A 198 10.53 19.32 -15.80
C PRO A 198 10.88 19.31 -14.31
N ALA A 199 9.99 18.75 -13.46
CA ALA A 199 10.23 18.58 -12.03
C ALA A 199 11.41 17.63 -11.74
N CYS A 200 11.66 16.69 -12.66
CA CYS A 200 12.78 15.75 -12.66
C CYS A 200 13.91 16.21 -13.60
N GLY A 201 14.02 17.52 -13.85
CA GLY A 201 15.07 18.11 -14.68
C GLY A 201 15.02 17.71 -16.16
N GLY A 202 13.88 17.19 -16.64
CA GLY A 202 13.74 16.65 -17.99
C GLY A 202 14.49 15.33 -18.21
N ARG A 203 14.99 14.70 -17.14
CA ARG A 203 15.94 13.56 -17.17
C ARG A 203 15.37 12.32 -16.47
N GLY A 204 14.05 12.24 -16.39
CA GLY A 204 13.36 11.14 -15.74
C GLY A 204 11.85 11.33 -15.78
N SER A 205 11.13 10.32 -15.31
CA SER A 205 9.68 10.38 -15.17
C SER A 205 9.26 10.80 -13.77
N LEU A 206 8.19 11.59 -13.67
CA LEU A 206 7.54 11.93 -12.41
C LEU A 206 6.29 11.06 -12.22
N GLU A 207 6.21 10.35 -11.10
CA GLU A 207 5.04 9.57 -10.72
C GLU A 207 4.77 9.75 -9.22
N CYS A 208 3.55 10.19 -8.86
CA CYS A 208 3.12 10.38 -7.46
C CYS A 208 4.14 11.14 -6.59
N GLY A 209 4.75 12.19 -7.14
CA GLY A 209 5.76 13.02 -6.45
C GLY A 209 7.18 12.47 -6.44
N ARG A 210 7.44 11.31 -7.05
CA ARG A 210 8.76 10.69 -7.12
C ARG A 210 9.32 10.75 -8.54
N CYS A 211 10.59 11.11 -8.66
CA CYS A 211 11.33 10.97 -9.91
C CYS A 211 11.92 9.56 -10.06
N ALA A 212 11.65 8.92 -11.19
CA ALA A 212 12.39 7.77 -11.68
C ALA A 212 13.36 8.24 -12.77
N CYS A 213 14.64 8.37 -12.40
CA CYS A 213 15.67 8.97 -13.24
C CYS A 213 16.11 8.04 -14.35
N SER A 214 16.24 8.60 -15.56
CA SER A 214 16.88 7.93 -16.68
C SER A 214 18.37 7.80 -16.38
N ALA A 215 18.96 6.64 -16.66
CA ALA A 215 20.42 6.49 -16.53
C ALA A 215 21.14 7.48 -17.46
N PRO A 216 22.28 8.09 -17.04
CA PRO A 216 23.01 7.88 -15.79
C PRO A 216 22.60 8.81 -14.63
N TYR A 217 21.45 9.49 -14.73
CA TYR A 217 21.06 10.53 -13.77
C TYR A 217 20.58 9.96 -12.44
N THR A 218 20.88 10.65 -11.33
CA THR A 218 20.50 10.28 -9.96
C THR A 218 20.10 11.50 -9.13
N GLY A 219 19.57 11.25 -7.94
CA GLY A 219 19.07 12.28 -7.02
C GLY A 219 17.55 12.43 -7.04
N GLY A 220 17.00 13.16 -6.07
CA GLY A 220 15.54 13.31 -5.90
C GLY A 220 14.82 13.99 -7.07
N ARG A 221 15.55 14.77 -7.89
CA ARG A 221 15.07 15.47 -9.09
C ARG A 221 15.89 15.13 -10.34
N CYS A 222 16.64 14.02 -10.32
CA CYS A 222 17.55 13.62 -11.41
C CYS A 222 18.60 14.69 -11.77
N GLN A 223 18.98 15.50 -10.78
CA GLN A 223 19.87 16.64 -10.96
C GLN A 223 21.35 16.25 -11.09
N LYS A 224 21.74 15.07 -10.62
CA LYS A 224 23.13 14.59 -10.69
C LYS A 224 23.29 13.75 -11.93
N GLY A 225 24.15 14.15 -12.87
CA GLY A 225 24.63 13.25 -13.92
C GLY A 225 25.63 12.27 -13.31
N GLY A 226 25.41 10.96 -13.49
CA GLY A 226 26.51 10.01 -13.39
C GLY A 226 27.51 10.26 -14.51
N PRO A 227 28.76 9.80 -14.38
CA PRO A 227 29.73 9.93 -15.47
C PRO A 227 29.13 9.29 -16.71
N GLU A 228 29.01 10.07 -17.79
CA GLU A 228 28.70 9.53 -19.11
C GLU A 228 29.67 8.37 -19.38
N PRO A 229 29.21 7.26 -19.97
CA PRO A 229 30.13 6.22 -20.40
C PRO A 229 31.07 6.83 -21.43
N THR A 230 32.30 7.11 -21.00
CA THR A 230 33.41 7.45 -21.88
C THR A 230 33.60 6.28 -22.85
N PRO A 231 33.60 6.51 -24.18
CA PRO A 231 33.88 5.46 -25.15
C PRO A 231 35.22 4.80 -24.80
N GLY A 232 35.19 3.51 -24.45
CA GLY A 232 36.38 2.76 -23.97
C GLY A 232 36.26 2.18 -22.55
N ASP A 233 35.33 2.67 -21.71
CA ASP A 233 35.19 2.21 -20.32
C ASP A 233 34.27 0.98 -20.15
N GLU A 234 33.67 0.48 -21.23
CA GLU A 234 32.73 -0.65 -21.19
C GLU A 234 33.37 -1.92 -20.60
N GLY A 235 34.65 -2.16 -20.90
CA GLY A 235 35.43 -3.28 -20.37
C GLY A 235 35.80 -3.14 -18.89
N CYS A 236 35.68 -1.94 -18.31
CA CYS A 236 36.10 -1.62 -16.95
C CYS A 236 34.95 -1.56 -15.94
N ARG A 237 33.72 -1.90 -16.33
CA ARG A 237 32.55 -1.88 -15.45
C ARG A 237 32.00 -3.30 -15.22
N PRO A 238 31.72 -3.68 -13.96
CA PRO A 238 31.16 -5.00 -13.66
C PRO A 238 29.69 -5.16 -14.06
N ALA A 239 28.97 -4.04 -14.25
CA ALA A 239 27.58 -4.01 -14.69
C ALA A 239 27.28 -2.67 -15.40
N PRO A 240 26.27 -2.61 -16.30
CA PRO A 240 25.84 -1.37 -16.93
C PRO A 240 25.50 -0.29 -15.89
N GLY A 241 26.11 0.90 -16.02
CA GLY A 241 25.96 1.99 -15.05
C GLY A 241 26.72 1.81 -13.71
N GLY A 242 27.45 0.70 -13.52
CA GLY A 242 28.31 0.48 -12.36
C GLY A 242 29.56 1.35 -12.38
N PRO A 243 30.24 1.56 -11.24
CA PRO A 243 31.46 2.38 -11.17
C PRO A 243 32.61 1.76 -11.97
N VAL A 244 33.39 2.59 -12.67
CA VAL A 244 34.62 2.19 -13.38
C VAL A 244 35.63 1.65 -12.36
N CYS A 245 36.13 0.44 -12.58
CA CYS A 245 37.11 -0.23 -11.71
C CYS A 245 36.73 -0.23 -10.23
N SER A 246 35.44 -0.41 -9.94
CA SER A 246 34.86 -0.36 -8.58
C SER A 246 35.20 0.92 -7.80
N GLY A 247 35.58 2.01 -8.49
CA GLY A 247 36.04 3.26 -7.90
C GLY A 247 37.42 3.18 -7.23
N ARG A 248 38.21 2.14 -7.53
CA ARG A 248 39.47 1.79 -6.84
C ARG A 248 40.68 1.69 -7.79
N GLY A 249 40.51 2.09 -9.05
CA GLY A 249 41.55 2.04 -10.08
C GLY A 249 41.23 2.96 -11.26
N THR A 250 42.15 3.02 -12.22
CA THR A 250 42.00 3.73 -13.50
C THR A 250 41.67 2.74 -14.62
N CYS A 251 40.80 3.12 -15.56
CA CYS A 251 40.57 2.33 -16.77
C CYS A 251 41.60 2.73 -17.82
N GLU A 252 42.38 1.76 -18.29
CA GLU A 252 43.41 1.92 -19.29
C GLU A 252 43.14 0.88 -20.39
N ASP A 253 42.78 1.34 -21.59
CA ASP A 253 42.48 0.51 -22.76
C ASP A 253 41.47 -0.65 -22.49
N GLY A 254 40.44 -0.38 -21.68
CA GLY A 254 39.41 -1.36 -21.35
C GLY A 254 39.77 -2.33 -20.22
N TYR A 255 40.92 -2.15 -19.56
CA TYR A 255 41.35 -2.91 -18.39
C TYR A 255 41.53 -2.02 -17.16
N CYS A 256 41.26 -2.58 -15.98
CA CYS A 256 41.42 -1.84 -14.72
C CYS A 256 42.84 -1.93 -14.15
N ASN A 257 43.48 -0.77 -14.00
CA ASN A 257 44.74 -0.61 -13.26
C ASN A 257 44.44 -0.27 -11.80
N CYS A 258 44.64 -1.23 -10.89
CA CYS A 258 44.32 -1.10 -9.46
C CYS A 258 45.41 -0.38 -8.63
N GLY A 259 46.37 0.27 -9.29
CA GLY A 259 47.44 1.05 -8.67
C GLY A 259 48.59 0.23 -8.06
N PRO A 260 49.71 0.88 -7.69
CA PRO A 260 50.98 0.21 -7.39
C PRO A 260 51.03 -0.52 -6.03
N ALA A 261 50.07 -0.30 -5.14
CA ALA A 261 50.13 -0.78 -3.76
C ALA A 261 49.57 -2.21 -3.55
N ARG A 262 49.14 -2.93 -4.60
CA ARG A 262 48.44 -4.24 -4.53
C ARG A 262 47.26 -4.29 -3.54
N ARG A 263 46.78 -3.13 -3.08
CA ARG A 263 45.75 -2.98 -2.04
C ARG A 263 44.39 -3.53 -2.47
N TYR A 264 44.17 -3.52 -3.78
CA TYR A 264 42.96 -3.94 -4.45
C TYR A 264 43.31 -4.82 -5.64
N THR A 265 42.54 -5.88 -5.85
CA THR A 265 42.79 -6.90 -6.87
C THR A 265 41.49 -7.28 -7.59
N GLY A 266 41.58 -8.09 -8.64
CA GLY A 266 40.45 -8.53 -9.45
C GLY A 266 40.23 -7.69 -10.71
N VAL A 267 39.45 -8.23 -11.66
CA VAL A 267 39.22 -7.67 -13.01
C VAL A 267 38.70 -6.23 -12.99
N TYR A 268 37.95 -5.87 -11.95
CA TYR A 268 37.37 -4.54 -11.76
C TYR A 268 37.89 -3.87 -10.47
N CYS A 269 39.03 -4.30 -9.92
CA CYS A 269 39.56 -3.84 -8.62
C CYS A 269 38.58 -4.03 -7.45
N GLN A 270 37.73 -5.06 -7.52
CA GLN A 270 36.66 -5.29 -6.56
C GLN A 270 37.11 -5.94 -5.24
N CYS A 271 38.25 -6.63 -5.26
CA CYS A 271 38.78 -7.35 -4.09
C CYS A 271 39.69 -6.43 -3.28
N SER A 272 39.73 -6.62 -1.96
CA SER A 272 40.67 -5.93 -1.07
C SER A 272 41.31 -6.93 -0.10
N ASP A 273 42.61 -6.77 0.16
CA ASP A 273 43.36 -7.68 1.05
C ASP A 273 43.08 -7.45 2.55
N PHE A 274 42.20 -6.50 2.90
CA PHE A 274 41.85 -6.14 4.29
C PHE A 274 40.59 -6.85 4.82
N ASP A 275 39.83 -7.54 3.96
CA ASP A 275 38.57 -8.20 4.34
C ASP A 275 38.75 -9.69 4.70
N CYS A 276 39.98 -10.22 4.68
CA CYS A 276 40.27 -11.56 5.15
C CYS A 276 40.27 -11.59 6.69
N PRO A 277 39.50 -12.48 7.36
CA PRO A 277 39.67 -12.73 8.77
C PRO A 277 41.13 -13.14 9.02
N LEU A 278 41.82 -12.44 9.94
CA LEU A 278 43.12 -12.88 10.43
C LEU A 278 42.98 -14.34 10.89
N ALA A 279 43.64 -15.26 10.19
CA ALA A 279 43.69 -16.65 10.58
C ALA A 279 44.48 -16.73 11.89
N ASN A 280 43.73 -16.78 12.99
CA ASN A 280 44.06 -17.19 14.34
C ASN A 280 45.48 -16.87 14.87
N SER A 281 45.49 -16.03 15.90
CA SER A 281 46.43 -16.09 17.01
C SER A 281 46.77 -17.55 17.38
N ARG A 282 48.05 -17.91 17.31
CA ARG A 282 48.67 -18.87 18.21
C ARG A 282 50.02 -18.32 18.65
N TYR A 283 50.22 -18.42 19.97
CA TYR A 283 51.36 -18.08 20.81
C TYR A 283 52.73 -18.08 20.13
#